data_AF-A0A1A8KK60-F1
#
_entry.id   AF-A0A1A8KK60-F1
#
_cell.length_a   1.000
_cell.length_b   1.000
_cell.length_c   1.000
_cell.angle_alpha   90.00
_cell.angle_beta   90.00
_cell.angle_gamma   90.00
#
_symmetry.space_group_name_H-M   'P 1'
#
loop_
_entity.id
_entity.type
_entity.pdbx_description
1 polymer ?
#
loop_
_entity_poly.entity_id
_entity_poly.type
_entity_poly.pdbx_seq_one_letter_code
_entity_poly.pdbx_strand_id
1 'polypeptide(L)' 'LDMKTRLELEIAEYRRLLDGEGGSSSMSSKTTSTKTTTVSSSAPVVTTTKKQIVIVEEVVDGKVVSTSKQEVSL' A
#
# COMPACT_ATOMS: atom_id res chain seq x y z
N LEU A 1 11.45 -10.48 16.21
CA LEU A 1 11.83 -10.52 14.78
C LEU A 1 13.17 -9.84 14.67
N ASP A 2 14.16 -10.51 14.11
CA ASP A 2 15.46 -9.89 13.84
C ASP A 2 15.29 -8.73 12.86
N MET A 3 16.17 -7.74 12.94
CA MET A 3 16.14 -6.54 12.08
C MET A 3 16.05 -6.93 10.59
N LYS A 4 16.72 -8.02 10.20
CA LYS A 4 16.66 -8.63 8.86
C LYS A 4 15.23 -8.98 8.46
N THR A 5 14.50 -9.71 9.29
CA THR A 5 13.11 -10.12 8.99
C THR A 5 12.18 -8.93 8.83
N ARG A 6 12.37 -7.87 9.64
CA ARG A 6 11.58 -6.64 9.49
C ARG A 6 11.84 -5.94 8.16
N LEU A 7 13.11 -5.82 7.77
CA LEU A 7 13.50 -5.19 6.51
C LEU A 7 13.05 -6.01 5.29
N GLU A 8 13.12 -7.34 5.36
CA GLU A 8 12.64 -8.24 4.29
C GLU A 8 11.13 -8.08 4.04
N LEU A 9 10.32 -7.96 5.10
CA LEU A 9 8.88 -7.71 4.99
C LEU A 9 8.59 -6.36 4.33
N GLU A 10 9.30 -5.32 4.75
CA GLU A 10 9.15 -3.96 4.21
C GLU A 10 9.59 -3.88 2.73
N ILE A 11 10.70 -4.54 2.35
CA ILE A 11 11.13 -4.66 0.95
C ILE A 11 10.09 -5.39 0.09
N ALA A 12 9.53 -6.50 0.58
CA ALA A 12 8.51 -7.26 -0.14
C ALA A 12 7.22 -6.43 -0.33
N GLU A 13 6.85 -5.64 0.67
CA GLU A 13 5.73 -4.72 0.57
C GLU A 13 5.98 -3.63 -0.48
N TYR A 14 7.17 -3.00 -0.46
CA TYR A 14 7.52 -1.98 -1.45
C TYR A 14 7.55 -2.54 -2.88
N ARG A 15 8.01 -3.79 -3.09
CA ARG A 15 7.94 -4.44 -4.42
C ARG A 15 6.50 -4.51 -4.93
N ARG A 16 5.57 -5.05 -4.13
CA ARG A 16 4.14 -5.13 -4.49
C ARG A 16 3.53 -3.77 -4.81
N LEU A 17 3.89 -2.72 -4.06
CA LEU A 17 3.37 -1.37 -4.29
C LEU A 17 3.96 -0.71 -5.55
N LEU A 18 5.23 -0.98 -5.87
CA LEU A 18 5.90 -0.42 -7.06
C LEU A 18 5.59 -1.19 -8.35
N ASP A 19 5.34 -2.50 -8.27
CA ASP A 19 5.07 -3.37 -9.43
C ASP A 19 3.71 -3.07 -10.10
N GLY A 20 2.96 -2.07 -9.60
CA GLY A 20 1.78 -1.51 -10.24
C GLY A 20 0.60 -2.49 -10.22
N GLU A 21 -0.24 -2.38 -9.20
CA GLU A 21 -1.42 -3.25 -8.99
C GLU A 21 -0.99 -4.66 -8.55
N GLY A 22 -1.50 -5.26 -7.48
CA GLY A 22 -2.81 -5.92 -7.55
C GLY A 22 -2.89 -7.09 -8.56
N GLY A 23 -1.77 -7.44 -9.19
CA GLY A 23 -1.60 -8.48 -10.21
C GLY A 23 -1.94 -9.85 -9.69
N SER A 24 -3.24 -10.13 -9.74
CA SER A 24 -3.88 -11.35 -10.23
C SER A 24 -3.40 -12.70 -9.71
N SER A 25 -4.42 -13.53 -9.48
CA SER A 25 -4.44 -14.99 -9.44
C SER A 25 -4.05 -15.61 -8.09
N SER A 26 -5.05 -15.95 -7.27
CA SER A 26 -5.71 -17.25 -7.37
C SER A 26 -4.73 -18.41 -7.24
N MET A 27 -4.38 -18.77 -6.00
CA MET A 27 -4.20 -20.17 -5.65
C MET A 27 -5.12 -20.53 -4.49
N SER A 28 -6.35 -20.82 -4.91
CA SER A 28 -7.20 -21.92 -4.44
C SER A 28 -6.67 -22.72 -3.25
N SER A 29 -7.45 -22.65 -2.17
CA SER A 29 -7.82 -23.77 -1.28
C SER A 29 -7.06 -25.09 -1.50
N LYS A 30 -6.17 -25.43 -0.57
CA LYS A 30 -5.86 -26.81 -0.24
C LYS A 30 -5.71 -26.91 1.29
N THR A 31 -6.81 -27.32 1.90
CA THR A 31 -6.88 -27.90 3.24
C THR A 31 -5.73 -28.87 3.48
N THR A 32 -4.84 -28.53 4.41
CA THR A 32 -4.12 -29.55 5.19
C THR A 32 -3.93 -29.02 6.61
N SER A 33 -4.64 -29.64 7.53
CA SER A 33 -4.61 -29.35 8.95
C SER A 33 -3.24 -29.70 9.51
N THR A 34 -2.44 -28.70 9.88
CA THR A 34 -1.26 -28.91 10.72
C THR A 34 -1.29 -27.93 11.88
N LYS A 35 -1.59 -28.53 13.03
CA LYS A 35 -1.62 -27.99 14.36
C LYS A 35 -0.25 -27.37 14.68
N THR A 36 -0.13 -26.06 14.68
CA THR A 36 1.02 -25.36 15.27
C THR A 36 0.51 -24.18 16.09
N THR A 37 0.70 -24.31 17.39
CA THR A 37 0.62 -23.28 18.44
C THR A 37 0.78 -21.87 17.87
N THR A 38 -0.33 -21.13 17.83
CA THR A 38 -0.35 -19.71 17.47
C THR A 38 0.34 -18.94 18.59
N VAL A 39 1.66 -18.83 18.49
CA VAL A 39 2.40 -17.79 19.18
C VAL A 39 1.75 -16.47 18.75
N SER A 40 1.11 -15.78 19.70
CA SER A 40 0.65 -14.42 19.50
C SER A 40 1.87 -13.50 19.39
N SER A 41 2.65 -13.66 18.31
CA SER A 41 3.56 -12.63 17.86
C SER A 41 2.65 -11.50 17.40
N SER A 42 2.48 -10.51 18.27
CA SER A 42 1.98 -9.18 17.96
C SER A 42 2.76 -8.66 16.75
N ALA A 43 2.31 -9.04 15.55
CA ALA A 43 2.87 -8.56 14.31
C ALA A 43 2.68 -7.04 14.32
N PRO A 44 3.71 -6.26 13.99
CA PRO A 44 3.52 -4.83 13.82
C PRO A 44 2.51 -4.64 12.70
N VAL A 45 1.31 -4.15 13.04
CA VAL A 45 0.31 -3.73 12.06
C VAL A 45 0.87 -2.48 11.40
N VAL A 46 1.38 -2.63 10.18
CA VAL A 46 1.78 -1.48 9.35
C VAL A 46 0.50 -0.83 8.84
N THR A 47 0.16 0.32 9.41
CA THR A 47 -0.97 1.12 8.96
C THR A 47 -0.51 2.12 7.90
N THR A 48 -0.90 1.93 6.65
CA THR A 48 -0.67 2.90 5.57
C THR A 48 -1.85 3.85 5.48
N THR A 49 -1.64 5.15 5.62
CA THR A 49 -2.67 6.18 5.39
C THR A 49 -2.60 6.65 3.94
N LYS A 50 -3.77 6.81 3.29
CA LYS A 50 -3.84 7.35 1.93
C LYS A 50 -4.09 8.86 2.00
N LYS A 51 -3.44 9.61 1.11
CA LYS A 51 -3.71 11.04 0.91
C LYS A 51 -4.24 11.26 -0.51
N GLN A 52 -5.34 11.98 -0.64
CA GLN A 52 -5.89 12.37 -1.92
C GLN A 52 -5.65 13.87 -2.13
N ILE A 53 -4.99 14.22 -3.24
CA ILE A 53 -4.70 15.62 -3.59
C ILE A 53 -5.48 15.93 -4.87
N VAL A 54 -6.40 16.89 -4.77
CA VAL A 54 -7.18 17.39 -5.90
C VAL A 54 -6.57 18.71 -6.35
N ILE A 55 -6.19 18.79 -7.62
CA ILE A 55 -5.62 20.00 -8.22
C ILE A 55 -6.59 20.45 -9.32
N VAL A 56 -7.06 21.68 -9.22
CA VAL A 56 -7.91 22.33 -10.22
C VAL A 56 -7.10 23.42 -10.88
N GLU A 57 -6.95 23.33 -12.20
CA GLU A 57 -6.26 24.34 -13.01
C GLU A 57 -7.25 24.98 -13.99
N GLU A 58 -7.22 26.32 -14.06
CA GLU A 58 -7.94 27.08 -15.07
C GLU A 58 -6.97 27.44 -16.19
N VAL A 59 -7.33 27.09 -17.43
CA VAL A 59 -6.48 27.28 -18.61
C VAL A 59 -7.21 28.16 -19.62
N VAL A 60 -6.54 29.25 -20.06
CA VAL A 60 -7.02 30.13 -21.14
C VAL A 60 -5.90 30.23 -22.18
N ASP A 61 -6.23 30.06 -23.46
CA ASP A 61 -5.28 30.09 -24.58
C ASP A 61 -4.08 29.12 -24.43
N GLY A 62 -4.30 27.97 -23.78
CA GLY A 62 -3.24 26.98 -23.52
C GLY A 62 -2.29 27.36 -22.38
N LYS A 63 -2.56 28.44 -21.64
CA LYS A 63 -1.77 28.86 -20.47
C LYS A 63 -2.61 28.73 -19.18
N VAL A 64 -2.02 28.14 -18.14
CA VAL A 64 -2.64 28.08 -16.80
C VAL A 64 -2.69 29.50 -16.22
N VAL A 65 -3.88 29.97 -15.91
CA VAL A 65 -4.13 31.29 -15.33
C VAL A 65 -4.49 31.23 -13.84
N SER A 66 -4.93 30.06 -13.35
CA SER A 66 -5.23 29.83 -11.93
C SER A 66 -4.95 28.38 -11.54
N THR A 67 -4.51 28.14 -10.30
CA THR A 67 -4.32 26.80 -9.73
C THR A 67 -4.86 26.77 -8.29
N SER A 68 -5.63 25.72 -7.97
CA SER A 68 -6.16 25.46 -6.63
C SER A 68 -5.82 24.04 -6.22
N LYS A 69 -5.36 23.87 -4.97
CA LYS A 69 -4.93 22.58 -4.42
C LYS A 69 -5.73 22.27 -3.16
N GLN A 70 -6.35 21.10 -3.13
CA GLN A 70 -7.11 20.61 -1.99
C GLN A 70 -6.57 19.25 -1.57
N GLU A 71 -6.19 19.13 -0.29
CA GLU A 71 -5.75 17.88 0.30
C GLU A 71 -6.88 17.26 1.13
N VAL A 72 -7.22 16.01 0.84
CA VAL A 72 -8.18 15.20 1.58
C VAL A 72 -7.42 14.03 2.20
N SER A 73 -7.43 13.95 3.53
CA SER A 73 -6.89 12.79 4.26
C SER A 73 -7.95 11.69 4.30
N LEU A 74 -7.59 10.45 3.94
CA LEU A 74 -8.47 9.27 3.89
C LEU A 74 -8.18 8.28 5.01
#